data_AF-A0A383DA99-F1
#
_entry.id   AF-A0A383DA99-F1
#
_cell.length_a   1.000
_cell.length_b   1.000
_cell.length_c   1.000
_cell.angle_alpha   90.00
_cell.angle_beta   90.00
_cell.angle_gamma   90.00
#
_symmetry.space_group_name_H-M   'P 1'
#
loop_
_entity.id
_entity.type
_entity.pdbx_description
1 polymer ?
#
loop_
_entity_poly.entity_id
_entity_poly.type
_entity_poly.pdbx_seq_one_letter_code
_entity_poly.pdbx_strand_id
1 'polypeptide(L)'
;MAQAAAAPKKKVAGLGGEKLHVWPYLVRLEFLCALLTIIALTVWSIVIDAPLEEAANPTKTPNPSKAPWYFLGLQDVLVYFDPWFAGVVAP
;
A
#
# COMPACT_ATOMS: atom_id res chain seq x y z
N MET A 1 -41.78 -15.84 -17.74
CA MET A 1 -40.43 -16.40 -17.84
C MET A 1 -39.60 -15.51 -18.77
N ALA A 2 -39.26 -14.29 -18.34
CA ALA A 2 -38.49 -13.35 -19.15
C ALA A 2 -37.00 -13.60 -18.89
N GLN A 3 -36.29 -14.10 -19.91
CA GLN A 3 -34.85 -14.32 -19.82
C GLN A 3 -34.15 -12.97 -20.00
N ALA A 4 -33.51 -12.50 -18.92
CA ALA A 4 -32.75 -11.26 -18.88
C ALA A 4 -31.67 -11.27 -19.97
N ALA A 5 -31.77 -10.34 -20.91
CA ALA A 5 -30.75 -10.08 -21.91
C ALA A 5 -29.45 -9.65 -21.20
N ALA A 6 -28.47 -10.54 -21.18
CA ALA A 6 -27.13 -10.26 -20.70
C ALA A 6 -26.53 -9.12 -21.55
N ALA A 7 -26.18 -8.01 -20.89
CA ALA A 7 -25.48 -6.90 -21.51
C ALA A 7 -24.26 -7.40 -22.31
N PRO A 8 -23.99 -6.86 -23.51
CA PRO A 8 -22.93 -7.37 -24.37
C PRO A 8 -21.58 -7.06 -23.72
N LYS A 9 -20.93 -8.10 -23.16
CA LYS A 9 -19.53 -8.03 -22.77
C LYS A 9 -18.71 -7.84 -24.03
N LYS A 10 -18.30 -6.60 -24.31
CA LYS A 10 -17.34 -6.27 -25.35
C LYS A 10 -16.04 -6.98 -25.00
N LYS A 11 -15.82 -8.15 -25.62
CA LYS A 11 -14.55 -8.87 -25.54
C LYS A 11 -13.47 -7.91 -26.04
N VAL A 12 -12.56 -7.52 -25.16
CA VAL A 12 -11.36 -6.75 -25.52
C VAL A 12 -10.50 -7.70 -26.34
N ALA A 13 -10.66 -7.65 -27.66
CA ALA A 13 -9.86 -8.43 -28.60
C ALA A 13 -8.52 -7.71 -28.79
N GLY A 14 -7.43 -8.29 -28.29
CA GLY A 14 -6.07 -7.83 -28.57
C GLY A 14 -5.12 -7.90 -27.38
N LEU A 15 -4.63 -9.10 -27.04
CA LEU A 15 -3.45 -9.30 -26.18
C LEU A 15 -2.14 -9.01 -26.94
N GLY A 16 -2.14 -7.95 -27.76
CA GLY A 16 -1.04 -7.59 -28.64
C GLY A 16 -1.23 -6.21 -29.28
N GLY A 17 -0.74 -5.17 -28.62
CA GLY A 17 -0.12 -4.04 -29.31
C GLY A 17 -0.98 -2.90 -29.84
N GLU A 18 -2.24 -2.73 -29.46
CA GLU A 18 -2.90 -1.43 -29.68
C GLU A 18 -2.39 -0.42 -28.63
N LYS A 19 -1.28 0.26 -28.96
CA LYS A 19 -0.67 1.27 -28.10
C LYS A 19 -1.55 2.52 -28.13
N LEU A 20 -2.43 2.64 -27.15
CA LEU A 20 -3.22 3.85 -26.92
C LEU A 20 -2.32 4.96 -26.41
N HIS A 21 -2.57 6.19 -26.87
CA HIS A 21 -1.83 7.35 -26.40
C HIS A 21 -2.15 7.60 -24.91
N VAL A 22 -1.09 7.70 -24.09
CA VAL A 22 -1.17 7.87 -22.62
C VAL A 22 -1.98 9.11 -22.26
N TRP A 23 -1.77 10.18 -23.02
CA TRP A 23 -2.60 11.39 -22.95
C TRP A 23 -3.76 11.27 -23.94
N PRO A 24 -5.00 11.66 -23.62
CA PRO A 24 -5.56 12.01 -22.31
C PRO A 24 -6.15 10.80 -21.56
N TYR A 25 -6.07 9.59 -22.10
CA TYR A 25 -6.86 8.45 -21.62
C TYR A 25 -6.34 7.86 -20.30
N LEU A 26 -5.05 7.53 -20.21
CA LEU A 26 -4.46 6.96 -19.00
C LEU A 26 -4.31 8.03 -17.91
N VAL A 27 -3.80 9.21 -18.27
CA VAL A 27 -3.53 10.30 -17.33
C VAL A 27 -4.80 10.80 -16.61
N ARG A 28 -5.95 10.85 -17.29
CA ARG A 28 -7.22 11.23 -16.63
C ARG A 28 -7.64 10.24 -15.55
N LEU A 29 -7.43 8.94 -15.79
CA LEU A 29 -7.80 7.89 -14.85
C LEU A 29 -6.82 7.86 -13.66
N GLU A 30 -5.52 7.99 -13.93
CA GLU A 30 -4.49 8.11 -12.88
C GLU A 30 -4.71 9.35 -12.02
N PHE A 31 -5.04 10.49 -12.63
CA PHE A 31 -5.36 11.72 -11.90
C PHE A 31 -6.58 11.54 -10.99
N LEU A 32 -7.65 10.88 -11.47
CA LEU A 32 -8.82 10.59 -10.65
C LEU A 32 -8.49 9.64 -9.49
N CYS A 33 -7.71 8.58 -9.75
CA CYS A 33 -7.23 7.66 -8.71
C CYS A 33 -6.38 8.40 -7.66
N ALA A 34 -5.43 9.23 -8.10
CA ALA A 34 -4.59 10.02 -7.19
C ALA A 34 -5.43 10.95 -6.30
N LEU A 35 -6.44 11.61 -6.88
CA LEU A 35 -7.33 12.50 -6.13
C LEU A 35 -8.13 11.72 -5.08
N LEU A 36 -8.64 10.53 -5.43
CA LEU A 36 -9.32 9.64 -4.49
C LEU A 36 -8.38 9.14 -3.37
N THR A 37 -7.14 8.76 -3.71
CA THR A 37 -6.14 8.34 -2.72
C THR A 37 -5.80 9.47 -1.76
N ILE A 38 -5.61 10.70 -2.24
CA ILE A 38 -5.34 11.87 -1.39
C ILE A 38 -6.51 12.13 -0.45
N ILE A 39 -7.75 12.11 -0.94
CA ILE A 39 -8.94 12.31 -0.11
C ILE A 39 -9.03 11.19 0.94
N ALA A 40 -8.83 9.93 0.54
CA ALA A 40 -8.88 8.80 1.46
C ALA A 40 -7.83 8.91 2.58
N LEU A 41 -6.57 9.22 2.23
CA LEU A 41 -5.50 9.41 3.21
C LEU A 41 -5.75 10.63 4.11
N THR A 42 -6.33 11.72 3.57
CA THR A 42 -6.67 12.92 4.34
C THR A 42 -7.77 12.61 5.36
N VAL A 43 -8.85 11.96 4.94
CA VAL A 43 -9.94 11.56 5.83
C VAL A 43 -9.42 10.59 6.90
N TRP A 44 -8.61 9.60 6.50
CA TRP A 44 -8.02 8.64 7.43
C TRP A 44 -7.12 9.32 8.47
N SER A 45 -6.34 10.32 8.06
CA SER A 45 -5.47 11.11 8.95
C SER A 45 -6.24 11.95 9.97
N ILE A 46 -7.50 12.31 9.70
CA ILE A 46 -8.34 13.08 10.63
C ILE A 46 -9.05 12.15 11.62
N VAL A 47 -9.44 10.95 11.16
CA VAL A 47 -10.21 10.01 11.97
C VAL A 47 -9.33 9.26 12.98
N ILE A 48 -8.06 9.01 12.64
CA ILE A 48 -7.13 8.29 13.50
C ILE A 48 -5.96 9.19 13.82
N ASP A 49 -5.95 9.73 15.04
CA ASP A 49 -4.79 10.43 15.58
C ASP A 49 -3.61 9.46 15.71
N ALA A 50 -2.43 9.92 15.31
CA ALA A 50 -1.21 9.18 15.54
C ALA A 50 -0.94 9.12 17.06
N PRO A 51 -0.78 7.92 17.66
CA PRO A 51 -0.33 7.82 19.04
C PRO A 51 1.12 8.31 19.11
N LEU A 52 1.30 9.57 19.51
CA LEU A 52 2.62 10.17 19.71
C LEU A 52 3.19 9.69 21.05
N GLU A 53 4.36 9.07 21.04
CA GLU A 53 5.11 8.72 22.24
C GLU A 53 5.78 9.96 22.86
N GLU A 54 6.22 9.84 24.13
CA GLU A 54 6.96 10.90 24.82
C GLU A 54 8.26 11.27 24.10
N ALA A 55 8.76 12.49 24.35
CA ALA A 55 10.04 12.94 23.80
C ALA A 55 11.16 11.96 24.16
N ALA A 56 12.04 11.67 23.18
CA ALA A 56 13.07 10.66 23.30
C ALA A 56 13.94 10.87 24.55
N ASN A 57 13.96 9.89 25.45
CA ASN A 57 14.80 9.90 26.63
C ASN A 57 15.92 8.85 26.48
N PRO A 58 17.20 9.24 26.37
CA PRO A 58 18.31 8.30 26.22
C PRO A 58 18.53 7.40 27.44
N THR A 59 17.96 7.74 28.61
CA THR A 59 18.10 6.93 29.83
C THR A 59 16.98 5.89 30.01
N LYS A 60 15.98 5.86 29.12
CA LYS A 60 14.87 4.90 29.18
C LYS A 60 14.57 4.32 27.79
N THR A 61 14.81 3.02 27.63
CA THR A 61 14.39 2.30 26.43
C THR A 61 12.90 1.97 26.52
N PRO A 62 12.04 2.45 25.61
CA PRO A 62 10.63 2.08 25.60
C PRO A 62 10.47 0.58 25.30
N ASN A 63 9.66 -0.09 26.11
CA ASN A 63 9.20 -1.46 25.90
C ASN A 63 7.68 -1.40 25.72
N PRO A 64 7.15 -1.44 24.48
CA PRO A 64 7.63 -2.20 23.33
C PRO A 64 8.20 -1.36 22.18
N SER A 65 9.39 -1.71 21.69
CA SER A 65 10.00 -1.10 20.50
C SER A 65 9.55 -1.81 19.22
N LYS A 66 8.34 -1.51 18.72
CA LYS A 66 7.87 -2.01 17.42
C LYS A 66 8.25 -1.02 16.32
N ALA A 67 9.02 -1.46 15.34
CA ALA A 67 9.32 -0.66 14.16
C ALA A 67 8.10 -0.59 13.21
N PRO A 68 8.13 0.29 12.19
CA PRO A 68 6.99 0.57 11.33
C PRO A 68 6.36 -0.68 10.70
N TRP A 69 5.07 -0.60 10.38
CA TRP A 69 4.28 -1.74 9.88
C TRP A 69 4.85 -2.39 8.60
N TYR A 70 5.49 -1.60 7.74
CA TYR A 70 6.17 -2.09 6.53
C TYR A 70 7.50 -2.80 6.83
N PHE A 71 8.01 -2.70 8.07
CA PHE A 71 9.19 -3.41 8.58
C PHE A 71 8.85 -4.49 9.60
N LEU A 72 7.56 -4.80 9.82
CA LEU A 72 7.17 -5.80 10.81
C LEU A 72 7.72 -7.19 10.47
N GLY A 73 7.66 -7.58 9.18
CA GLY A 73 8.20 -8.86 8.73
C GLY A 73 9.72 -8.98 8.94
N LEU A 74 10.45 -7.88 8.77
CA LEU A 74 11.90 -7.85 9.03
C LEU A 74 12.19 -7.97 10.53
N GLN A 75 11.40 -7.31 11.37
CA GLN A 75 11.54 -7.43 12.84
C GLN A 75 11.26 -8.84 13.33
N ASP A 76 10.24 -9.51 12.77
CA ASP A 76 9.92 -10.89 13.13
C ASP A 76 11.12 -11.81 12.79
N VAL A 77 11.73 -11.64 11.61
CA VAL A 77 12.93 -12.41 11.22
C VAL A 77 14.12 -12.12 12.16
N LEU A 78 14.34 -10.88 12.56
CA LEU A 78 15.41 -10.52 13.51
C LEU A 78 15.19 -11.05 14.94
N VAL A 79 13.94 -11.31 15.33
CA VAL A 79 13.62 -11.90 16.66
C VAL A 79 13.87 -13.41 16.66
N TYR A 80 13.63 -14.09 15.54
CA TYR A 80 13.72 -15.55 15.46
C TYR A 80 15.06 -16.09 14.94
N PHE A 81 15.85 -15.30 14.21
CA PHE A 81 17.10 -15.73 13.61
C PHE A 81 18.31 -14.94 14.12
N ASP A 82 19.50 -15.55 14.03
CA ASP A 82 20.74 -14.87 14.39
C ASP A 82 20.95 -13.62 13.49
N PRO A 83 21.35 -12.46 14.07
CA PRO A 83 21.52 -11.21 13.33
C PRO A 83 22.34 -11.32 12.04
N TRP A 84 23.31 -12.23 11.95
CA TRP A 84 24.12 -12.40 10.74
C TRP A 84 23.31 -12.98 9.57
N PHE A 85 22.40 -13.92 9.84
CA PHE A 85 21.58 -14.55 8.81
C PHE A 85 20.40 -13.67 8.41
N ALA A 86 19.71 -13.09 9.40
CA ALA A 86 18.56 -12.21 9.22
C ALA A 86 18.89 -10.88 8.55
N GLY A 87 20.08 -10.30 8.82
CA GLY A 87 20.46 -8.99 8.30
C GLY A 87 21.26 -9.02 6.99
N VAL A 88 21.94 -10.12 6.66
CA VAL A 88 22.91 -10.16 5.54
C VAL A 88 22.56 -11.22 4.49
N VAL A 89 22.06 -12.39 4.88
CA VAL A 89 21.87 -13.52 3.95
C VAL A 89 20.47 -13.55 3.34
N ALA A 90 19.44 -13.24 4.12
CA ALA A 90 18.03 -13.34 3.71
C ALA A 90 17.28 -11.99 3.80
N PRO A 91 17.81 -10.88 3.26
CA PRO A 91 17.16 -9.58 3.39
C PRO A 91 15.75 -9.54 2.80
#